data_AF-A0A127T3S7-F1
#
_entry.id   AF-A0A127T3S7-F1
#
_cell.length_a   1.000
_cell.length_b   1.000
_cell.length_c   1.000
_cell.angle_alpha   90.00
_cell.angle_beta   90.00
_cell.angle_gamma   90.00
#
_symmetry.space_group_name_H-M   'P 1'
#
loop_
_entity.id
_entity.type
_entity.pdbx_description
1 polymer ?
#
loop_
_entity_poly.entity_id
_entity_poly.type
_entity_poly.pdbx_seq_one_letter_code
_entity_poly.pdbx_strand_id
1 'polypeptide(L)'
;LTIALVLLMKNEIIGLYTQDPQVALIAGGLLSFFPVIHCWDGLQCLNTYALRAHRIATVPFILQTVCLLGIGIGIGFYFGFGAGRGQLALITQVLIPHSTTGLASLWLMNALSLMVCSLVLHSWYWYVYRKNKV
;
A
#
# COMPACT_ATOMS: atom_id res chain seq x y z
N LEU A 1 -8.66 9.89 11.24
CA LEU A 1 -10.11 9.66 11.48
C LEU A 1 -10.62 8.44 10.72
N THR A 2 -10.47 8.40 9.39
CA THR A 2 -10.90 7.26 8.55
C THR A 2 -10.35 5.91 9.00
N ILE A 3 -9.04 5.82 9.26
CA ILE A 3 -8.38 4.60 9.75
C ILE A 3 -9.03 4.09 11.04
N ALA A 4 -9.27 4.97 12.01
CA ALA A 4 -9.86 4.61 13.29
C ALA A 4 -11.30 4.08 13.13
N LEU A 5 -12.09 4.72 12.26
CA LEU A 5 -13.46 4.28 11.97
C LEU A 5 -13.47 2.87 11.35
N VAL A 6 -12.60 2.62 10.37
CA VAL A 6 -12.51 1.30 9.71
C VAL A 6 -12.07 0.21 10.69
N LEU A 7 -11.12 0.50 11.59
CA LEU A 7 -10.68 -0.47 12.59
C LEU A 7 -11.77 -0.81 13.61
N LEU A 8 -12.56 0.19 14.04
CA LEU A 8 -13.68 -0.03 14.96
C LEU A 8 -14.82 -0.81 14.31
N MET A 9 -15.12 -0.51 13.05
CA MET A 9 -16.21 -1.16 12.30
C MET A 9 -15.77 -2.39 11.51
N LYS A 10 -14.54 -2.89 11.70
CA LYS A 10 -13.97 -3.95 10.85
C LYS A 10 -14.85 -5.20 10.78
N ASN A 11 -15.45 -5.60 11.90
CA ASN A 11 -16.27 -6.81 11.99
C ASN A 11 -17.60 -6.64 11.25
N GLU A 12 -18.23 -5.48 11.39
CA GLU A 12 -19.46 -5.12 10.68
C GLU A 12 -19.20 -5.07 9.17
N ILE A 13 -18.10 -4.43 8.75
CA ILE A 13 -17.71 -4.36 7.34
C ILE A 13 -17.53 -5.78 6.78
N ILE A 14 -16.79 -6.65 7.47
CA ILE A 14 -16.56 -8.03 7.00
C ILE A 14 -17.88 -8.82 6.93
N GLY A 15 -18.75 -8.68 7.95
CA GLY A 15 -20.04 -9.37 8.01
C GLY A 15 -21.03 -8.97 6.91
N LEU A 16 -20.88 -7.77 6.32
CA LEU A 16 -21.66 -7.35 5.16
C LEU A 16 -21.24 -8.07 3.86
N TYR A 17 -19.96 -8.43 3.72
CA TYR A 17 -19.42 -8.99 2.47
C TYR A 17 -19.30 -10.52 2.47
N THR A 18 -19.18 -11.16 3.64
CA THR A 18 -19.04 -12.61 3.70
C THR A 18 -19.72 -13.23 4.92
N GLN A 19 -20.33 -14.39 4.70
CA GLN A 19 -20.88 -15.24 5.75
C GLN A 19 -19.97 -16.45 6.03
N ASP A 20 -18.91 -16.64 5.24
CA ASP A 20 -17.96 -17.74 5.41
C ASP A 20 -16.93 -17.37 6.50
N PRO A 21 -16.85 -18.16 7.60
CA PRO A 21 -15.93 -17.87 8.70
C PRO A 21 -14.45 -17.91 8.28
N GLN A 22 -14.08 -18.72 7.28
CA GLN A 22 -12.71 -18.80 6.81
C GLN A 22 -12.28 -17.53 6.06
N VAL A 23 -13.16 -16.99 5.22
CA VAL A 23 -12.91 -15.74 4.48
C VAL A 23 -12.90 -14.56 5.44
N ALA A 24 -13.79 -14.55 6.43
CA ALA A 24 -13.86 -13.51 7.45
C ALA A 24 -12.57 -13.41 8.27
N LEU A 25 -11.97 -14.55 8.64
CA LEU A 25 -10.69 -14.58 9.36
C LEU A 25 -9.53 -14.00 8.53
N ILE A 26 -9.43 -14.39 7.25
CA ILE A 26 -8.42 -13.87 6.33
C ILE A 26 -8.59 -12.36 6.17
N ALA A 27 -9.81 -11.89 5.91
CA ALA A 27 -10.13 -10.47 5.75
C ALA A 27 -9.84 -9.67 7.03
N GLY A 28 -10.09 -10.23 8.21
CA GLY A 28 -9.75 -9.62 9.49
C GLY A 28 -8.25 -9.37 9.67
N GLY A 29 -7.42 -10.31 9.21
CA GLY A 29 -5.97 -10.14 9.15
C GLY A 29 -5.53 -9.00 8.24
N LEU A 30 -6.08 -8.97 7.01
CA LEU A 30 -5.80 -7.93 6.02
C LEU A 30 -6.22 -6.53 6.50
N LEU A 31 -7.44 -6.39 7.02
CA LEU A 31 -7.94 -5.12 7.56
C LEU A 31 -7.13 -4.62 8.76
N SER A 32 -6.45 -5.51 9.50
CA SER A 32 -5.57 -5.09 10.60
C SER A 32 -4.31 -4.39 10.07
N PHE A 33 -3.86 -4.71 8.85
CA PHE A 33 -2.71 -4.08 8.19
C PHE A 33 -3.08 -2.87 7.32
N PHE A 34 -4.38 -2.66 7.05
CA PHE A 34 -4.90 -1.51 6.31
C PHE A 34 -4.36 -0.13 6.76
N PRO A 35 -4.19 0.17 8.07
CA PRO A 35 -3.69 1.47 8.52
C PRO A 35 -2.34 1.86 7.89
N VAL A 36 -1.44 0.88 7.74
CA VAL A 36 -0.09 1.11 7.21
C VAL A 36 -0.17 1.51 5.74
N ILE A 37 -0.93 0.74 4.95
CA ILE A 37 -1.15 1.03 3.52
C ILE A 37 -1.81 2.41 3.35
N HIS A 38 -2.87 2.69 4.12
CA HIS A 38 -3.63 3.94 4.00
C HIS A 38 -2.79 5.18 4.35
N CYS A 39 -1.90 5.07 5.35
CA CYS A 39 -0.97 6.16 5.69
C CYS A 39 -0.05 6.53 4.51
N TRP A 40 0.57 5.54 3.88
CA TRP A 40 1.48 5.78 2.75
C TRP A 40 0.75 6.23 1.49
N ASP A 41 -0.44 5.67 1.24
CA ASP A 41 -1.31 6.06 0.13
C ASP A 41 -1.72 7.53 0.23
N GLY A 42 -2.12 7.98 1.43
CA GLY A 42 -2.45 9.39 1.68
C GLY A 42 -1.27 10.33 1.40
N LEU A 43 -0.06 9.96 1.81
CA LEU A 43 1.16 10.75 1.55
C LEU A 43 1.49 10.78 0.05
N GLN A 44 1.41 9.63 -0.63
CA GLN A 44 1.65 9.52 -2.07
C GLN A 44 0.66 10.39 -2.87
N CYS A 45 -0.62 10.36 -2.50
CA CYS A 45 -1.66 11.18 -3.11
C CYS A 45 -1.42 12.67 -2.88
N LEU A 46 -1.12 13.09 -1.65
CA LEU A 46 -0.87 14.50 -1.32
C LEU A 46 0.30 15.07 -2.14
N ASN A 47 1.43 14.36 -2.19
CA ASN A 47 2.59 14.79 -2.97
C ASN A 47 2.27 14.89 -4.47
N THR A 48 1.48 13.96 -5.00
CA THR A 48 1.03 13.97 -6.39
C THR A 48 0.16 15.17 -6.71
N TYR A 49 -0.80 15.52 -5.85
CA TYR A 49 -1.66 16.69 -6.04
C TYR A 49 -0.87 18.00 -5.93
N ALA A 50 0.09 18.09 -5.01
CA ALA A 50 0.96 19.26 -4.90
C ALA A 50 1.79 19.47 -6.19
N LEU A 51 2.37 18.42 -6.75
CA LEU A 51 3.12 18.51 -8.01
C LEU A 51 2.23 18.88 -9.21
N ARG A 52 0.99 18.36 -9.25
CA ARG A 52 0.01 18.75 -10.28
C ARG A 52 -0.41 20.21 -10.17
N ALA A 53 -0.48 20.78 -8.96
CA ALA A 53 -0.72 22.21 -8.76
C ALA A 53 0.41 23.08 -9.36
N HIS A 54 1.65 22.58 -9.36
CA HIS A 54 2.78 23.17 -10.07
C HIS A 54 2.81 22.87 -11.59
N ARG A 55 1.71 22.37 -12.17
CA ARG A 55 1.61 21.95 -13.59
C ARG A 55 2.56 20.80 -13.97
N ILE A 56 3.09 20.05 -13.01
CA ILE A 56 3.94 18.86 -13.25
C ILE A 56 3.11 17.60 -13.00
N ALA A 57 2.45 17.09 -14.04
CA ALA A 57 1.58 15.90 -13.93
C ALA A 57 2.24 14.59 -14.40
N THR A 58 3.25 14.68 -15.27
CA THR A 58 3.89 13.51 -15.90
C THR A 58 4.79 12.73 -14.95
N VAL A 59 5.57 13.42 -14.11
CA VAL A 59 6.49 12.79 -13.17
C VAL A 59 5.76 11.90 -12.16
N PRO A 60 4.70 12.37 -11.46
CA PRO A 60 3.93 11.52 -10.57
C PRO A 60 3.33 10.29 -11.27
N PHE A 61 2.81 10.49 -12.48
CA PHE A 61 2.18 9.41 -13.27
C PHE A 61 3.16 8.28 -13.61
N ILE A 62 4.38 8.60 -14.04
CA ILE A 62 5.38 7.59 -14.37
C ILE A 62 5.85 6.86 -13.11
N LEU A 63 6.18 7.60 -12.05
CA LEU A 63 6.68 7.04 -10.81
C LEU A 63 5.66 6.10 -10.14
N GLN A 64 4.40 6.53 -10.03
CA GLN A 64 3.36 5.68 -9.44
C GLN A 64 3.13 4.42 -10.27
N THR A 65 3.18 4.51 -11.60
CA THR A 65 2.96 3.36 -12.50
C THR A 65 4.07 2.33 -12.32
N VAL A 66 5.33 2.76 -12.34
CA VAL A 66 6.49 1.85 -12.19
C VAL A 66 6.52 1.25 -10.78
N CYS A 67 6.32 2.06 -9.74
CA CYS A 67 6.32 1.56 -8.38
C CYS A 67 5.16 0.58 -8.15
N LEU A 68 3.92 0.96 -8.46
CA LEU A 68 2.75 0.13 -8.12
C LEU A 68 2.71 -1.16 -8.95
N LEU A 69 2.94 -1.08 -10.27
CA LEU A 69 2.91 -2.27 -11.12
C LEU A 69 4.17 -3.13 -10.93
N GLY A 70 5.34 -2.51 -10.87
CA GLY A 70 6.61 -3.24 -10.74
C GLY A 70 6.82 -3.80 -9.34
N ILE A 71 6.89 -2.92 -8.34
CA ILE A 71 7.19 -3.29 -6.95
C ILE A 71 5.95 -3.87 -6.27
N GLY A 72 4.79 -3.24 -6.42
CA GLY A 72 3.57 -3.70 -5.75
C GLY A 72 3.11 -5.05 -6.28
N ILE A 73 2.77 -5.11 -7.57
CA ILE A 73 2.19 -6.31 -8.19
C ILE A 73 3.29 -7.29 -8.61
N GLY A 74 4.31 -6.86 -9.35
CA GLY A 74 5.34 -7.75 -9.88
C GLY A 74 6.11 -8.49 -8.79
N ILE A 75 6.73 -7.74 -7.87
CA ILE A 75 7.49 -8.31 -6.74
C ILE A 75 6.54 -9.02 -5.76
N GLY A 76 5.35 -8.46 -5.51
CA GLY A 76 4.33 -9.09 -4.66
C GLY A 76 3.85 -10.46 -5.19
N PHE A 77 3.69 -10.60 -6.50
CA PHE A 77 3.32 -11.86 -7.15
C PHE A 77 4.46 -12.87 -7.05
N TYR A 78 5.70 -12.43 -7.28
CA TYR A 78 6.87 -13.30 -7.16
C TYR A 78 7.01 -13.94 -5.77
N PHE A 79 6.79 -13.16 -4.71
CA PHE A 79 6.84 -13.67 -3.33
C PHE A 79 5.56 -14.36 -2.86
N GLY A 80 4.42 -14.12 -3.51
CA GLY A 80 3.14 -14.73 -3.14
C GLY A 80 2.87 -16.07 -3.81
N PHE A 81 3.14 -16.12 -5.12
CA PHE A 81 2.78 -17.23 -5.99
C PHE A 81 3.97 -17.81 -6.76
N GLY A 82 5.08 -17.08 -6.85
CA GLY A 82 6.28 -17.49 -7.58
C GLY A 82 7.28 -18.31 -6.76
N ALA A 83 8.52 -18.41 -7.26
CA ALA A 83 9.60 -19.18 -6.66
C ALA A 83 10.05 -18.65 -5.27
N GLY A 84 9.71 -17.40 -4.94
CA GLY A 84 9.97 -16.80 -3.64
C GLY A 84 8.92 -17.10 -2.56
N ARG A 85 7.97 -17.99 -2.83
CA ARG A 85 6.83 -18.26 -1.94
C ARG A 85 7.30 -18.65 -0.54
N GLY A 86 6.80 -17.91 0.46
CA GLY A 86 7.08 -18.18 1.87
C GLY A 86 8.37 -17.55 2.41
N GLN A 87 9.22 -16.92 1.60
CA GLN A 87 10.41 -16.23 2.11
C GLN A 87 10.07 -15.07 3.06
N LEU A 88 8.91 -14.44 2.85
CA LEU A 88 8.39 -13.36 3.69
C LEU A 88 7.44 -13.86 4.80
N ALA A 89 7.31 -15.17 5.00
CA ALA A 89 6.33 -15.74 5.92
C ALA A 89 6.46 -15.22 7.36
N LEU A 90 7.68 -15.00 7.85
CA LEU A 90 7.90 -14.44 9.19
C LEU A 90 7.32 -13.04 9.33
N ILE A 91 7.53 -12.18 8.34
CA ILE A 91 7.06 -10.79 8.39
C ILE A 91 5.55 -10.76 8.17
N THR A 92 5.04 -11.52 7.21
CA THR A 92 3.61 -11.54 6.90
C THR A 92 2.77 -12.15 8.00
N GLN A 93 3.27 -13.14 8.75
CA GLN A 93 2.56 -13.70 9.91
C GLN A 93 2.45 -12.73 11.08
N VAL A 94 3.48 -11.89 11.30
CA VAL A 94 3.49 -10.88 12.37
C VAL A 94 2.59 -9.69 12.00
N LEU A 95 2.64 -9.23 10.74
CA LEU A 95 1.90 -8.05 10.29
C LEU A 95 0.46 -8.34 9.86
N ILE A 96 0.20 -9.51 9.26
CA ILE A 96 -1.07 -9.90 8.65
C ILE A 96 -1.45 -11.32 9.12
N PRO A 97 -1.85 -11.47 10.40
CA PRO A 97 -2.11 -12.78 10.97
C PRO A 97 -3.32 -13.43 10.26
N HIS A 98 -3.29 -14.76 10.12
CA HIS A 98 -4.35 -15.59 9.53
C HIS A 98 -4.62 -15.40 8.02
N SER A 99 -3.88 -14.54 7.32
CA SER A 99 -4.02 -14.38 5.87
C SER A 99 -3.25 -15.43 5.07
N THR A 100 -3.70 -15.72 3.84
CA THR A 100 -2.95 -16.57 2.91
C THR A 100 -1.62 -15.91 2.53
N THR A 101 -0.61 -16.73 2.29
CA THR A 101 0.75 -16.26 1.96
C THR A 101 0.78 -15.36 0.73
N GLY A 102 -0.05 -15.63 -0.27
CA GLY A 102 -0.15 -14.82 -1.49
C GLY A 102 -0.79 -13.44 -1.28
N LEU A 103 -1.92 -13.36 -0.56
CA LEU A 103 -2.57 -12.08 -0.29
C LEU A 103 -1.70 -11.20 0.62
N ALA A 104 -1.09 -11.81 1.64
CA ALA A 104 -0.28 -11.10 2.60
C ALA A 104 1.00 -10.52 1.95
N SER A 105 1.68 -11.27 1.08
CA SER A 105 2.85 -10.77 0.37
C SER A 105 2.52 -9.64 -0.61
N LEU A 106 1.38 -9.73 -1.30
CA LEU A 106 0.90 -8.67 -2.19
C LEU A 106 0.63 -7.37 -1.43
N TRP A 107 -0.08 -7.45 -0.30
CA TRP A 107 -0.37 -6.27 0.52
C TRP A 107 0.89 -5.65 1.12
N LEU A 108 1.82 -6.50 1.57
CA LEU A 108 3.10 -6.03 2.12
C LEU A 108 3.96 -5.36 1.05
N MET A 109 4.10 -5.95 -0.14
CA MET A 109 4.85 -5.36 -1.24
C MET A 109 4.16 -4.11 -1.79
N ASN A 110 2.83 -4.04 -1.77
CA ASN A 110 2.09 -2.84 -2.11
C ASN A 110 2.37 -1.71 -1.10
N ALA A 111 2.38 -2.00 0.21
CA ALA A 111 2.76 -1.02 1.24
C ALA A 111 4.19 -0.50 1.02
N LEU A 112 5.13 -1.40 0.71
CA LEU A 112 6.51 -1.04 0.40
C LEU A 112 6.59 -0.15 -0.85
N SER A 113 5.83 -0.49 -1.89
CA SER A 113 5.76 0.28 -3.13
C SER A 113 5.23 1.70 -2.89
N LEU A 114 4.15 1.85 -2.11
CA LEU A 114 3.59 3.14 -1.73
C LEU A 114 4.58 3.97 -0.91
N MET A 115 5.30 3.34 0.02
CA MET A 115 6.35 4.00 0.79
C MET A 115 7.47 4.52 -0.12
N VAL A 116 7.99 3.69 -1.01
CA VAL A 116 9.03 4.08 -1.97
C VAL A 116 8.53 5.21 -2.88
N CYS A 117 7.34 5.08 -3.44
CA CYS A 117 6.74 6.09 -4.31
C CYS A 117 6.57 7.43 -3.58
N SER A 118 6.04 7.40 -2.35
CA SER A 118 5.86 8.59 -1.51
C SER A 118 7.19 9.30 -1.23
N LEU A 119 8.24 8.57 -0.85
CA LEU A 119 9.57 9.13 -0.56
C LEU A 119 10.21 9.77 -1.80
N VAL A 120 10.12 9.10 -2.96
CA VAL A 120 10.66 9.61 -4.22
C VAL A 120 9.90 10.88 -4.65
N LEU A 121 8.57 10.87 -4.57
CA LEU A 121 7.76 12.05 -4.91
C LEU A 121 8.01 13.22 -3.97
N HIS A 122 8.14 12.94 -2.68
CA HIS A 122 8.46 13.97 -1.69
C HIS A 122 9.83 14.60 -1.96
N SER A 123 10.83 13.78 -2.29
CA SER A 123 12.18 14.25 -2.68
C SER A 123 12.12 15.10 -3.95
N TRP A 124 11.34 14.68 -4.95
CA TRP A 124 11.14 15.43 -6.18
C TRP A 124 10.45 16.77 -5.95
N TYR A 125 9.42 16.80 -5.11
CA TYR A 125 8.74 18.02 -4.72
C TYR A 125 9.72 19.03 -4.09
N TRP A 126 10.56 18.59 -3.15
CA TRP A 126 11.59 19.43 -2.55
C TRP A 126 12.60 19.97 -3.57
N TYR A 127 12.99 19.15 -4.55
CA TYR A 127 13.87 19.58 -5.64
C TYR A 127 13.24 20.69 -6.48
N VAL A 128 11.99 20.53 -6.90
CA VAL A 128 11.24 21.55 -7.68
C VAL A 128 11.06 22.83 -6.87
N TYR A 129 10.70 22.70 -5.59
CA TYR A 129 10.51 23.84 -4.69
C TYR A 129 11.79 24.68 -4.54
N ARG A 130 12.96 24.03 -4.37
CA ARG A 130 14.25 24.73 -4.29
C ARG A 130 14.61 25.44 -5.59
N LYS A 131 14.28 24.85 -6.74
CA LYS A 131 14.59 25.43 -8.06
C LYS A 131 13.76 26.68 -8.39
N ASN A 132 12.54 26.78 -7.88
CA ASN A 132 11.64 27.92 -8.12
C ASN A 132 11.83 29.09 -7.12
N LYS A 133 12.79 29.00 -6.18
CA LYS A 133 13.12 30.06 -5.21
C LYS A 133 14.21 31.03 -5.69
N VAL A 134 14.40 31.16 -7.01
CA VAL A 134 15.28 32.18 -7.61
C VAL A 134 14.44 33.37 -8.05
#